data_AF-A0A292S5G9-F1
#
_entry.id   AF-A0A292S5G9-F1
#
_cell.length_a   1.000
_cell.length_b   1.000
_cell.length_c   1.000
_cell.angle_alpha   90.00
_cell.angle_beta   90.00
_cell.angle_gamma   90.00
#
_symmetry.space_group_name_H-M   'P 1'
#
loop_
_entity.id
_entity.type
_entity.pdbx_description
1 polymer ?
#
loop_
_entity_poly.entity_id
_entity_poly.type
_entity_poly.pdbx_seq_one_letter_code
_entity_poly.pdbx_strand_id
1 'polypeptide(L)'
;MNVSLKTFMPVVAAGLLGLSACSHVEERAKDYMQDKPYSEFVELTNTSNMTLIQSRLDSLAYRDIFNGTKLANDSASVAEFNKIAASLRGYNNEYDCSQRIVAIEKGLKDQGILTKDFSIVKDLSATFAETLVQANKLQHYADDWAYRKFFTQKGIMTDELSKQCDEVSKKIRP
;
A
#
# COMPACT_ATOMS: atom_id res chain seq x y z
N MET A 1 -16.55 10.89 -20.52
CA MET A 1 -16.78 11.70 -19.29
C MET A 1 -15.42 12.04 -18.70
N ASN A 2 -15.01 13.31 -18.75
CA ASN A 2 -13.79 13.76 -18.10
C ASN A 2 -14.11 14.05 -16.64
N VAL A 3 -13.85 13.09 -15.76
CA VAL A 3 -13.92 13.32 -14.31
C VAL A 3 -12.77 14.26 -13.98
N SER A 4 -13.08 15.46 -13.53
CA SER A 4 -12.08 16.43 -13.07
C SER A 4 -11.59 15.98 -11.68
N LEU A 5 -10.38 15.42 -11.61
CA LEU A 5 -9.66 14.94 -10.42
C LEU A 5 -9.25 16.08 -9.44
N LYS A 6 -10.11 17.08 -9.20
CA LYS A 6 -9.74 18.27 -8.41
C LYS A 6 -9.56 18.06 -6.90
N THR A 7 -9.64 16.83 -6.39
CA THR A 7 -9.46 16.58 -4.95
C THR A 7 -8.70 15.29 -4.67
N PHE A 8 -7.54 15.11 -5.32
CA PHE A 8 -6.70 13.92 -5.09
C PHE A 8 -5.99 13.87 -3.74
N MET A 9 -6.00 14.94 -2.93
CA MET A 9 -5.55 14.96 -1.53
C MET A 9 -5.51 16.42 -1.04
N PRO A 10 -6.35 16.84 -0.07
CA PRO A 10 -6.03 18.03 0.71
C PRO A 10 -5.30 17.71 2.03
N VAL A 11 -5.17 16.46 2.47
CA VAL A 11 -4.69 16.17 3.85
C VAL A 11 -3.86 14.89 3.97
N VAL A 12 -2.82 14.71 3.16
CA VAL A 12 -1.71 13.81 3.57
C VAL A 12 -0.51 14.61 4.10
N ALA A 13 -0.42 15.90 3.76
CA ALA A 13 0.67 16.75 4.20
C ALA A 13 0.73 17.00 5.73
N ALA A 14 -0.39 16.92 6.46
CA ALA A 14 -0.42 17.32 7.87
C ALA A 14 -0.04 16.21 8.88
N GLY A 15 0.13 14.96 8.44
CA GLY A 15 0.43 13.82 9.33
C GLY A 15 1.84 13.24 9.22
N LEU A 16 2.67 13.73 8.29
CA LEU A 16 3.88 13.04 7.85
C LEU A 16 5.13 13.23 8.73
N LEU A 17 5.06 14.05 9.78
CA LEU A 17 6.18 14.26 10.72
C LEU A 17 6.09 13.41 12.00
N GLY A 18 5.32 12.32 11.96
CA GLY A 18 5.42 11.29 13.00
C GLY A 18 6.74 10.54 12.84
N LEU A 19 7.71 10.83 13.72
CA LEU A 19 8.93 10.07 13.96
C LEU A 19 8.57 8.64 14.40
N SER A 20 8.08 7.79 13.50
CA SER A 20 8.07 6.36 13.74
C SER A 20 9.48 5.87 13.49
N ALA A 21 10.10 5.27 14.50
CA ALA A 21 11.35 4.54 14.36
C ALA A 21 11.28 3.62 13.11
N CYS A 22 12.34 3.62 12.30
CA CYS A 22 12.52 2.67 11.21
C CYS A 22 12.35 1.26 11.79
N SER A 23 11.33 0.55 11.35
CA SER A 23 10.95 -0.76 11.88
C SER A 23 10.99 -1.75 10.74
N HIS A 24 11.57 -2.91 10.95
CA HIS A 24 11.68 -3.88 9.87
C HIS A 24 10.29 -4.39 9.47
N VAL A 25 10.11 -4.69 8.18
CA VAL A 25 8.83 -5.18 7.63
C VAL A 25 8.30 -6.37 8.42
N GLU A 26 9.18 -7.27 8.86
CA GLU A 26 8.82 -8.45 9.65
C GLU A 26 8.27 -8.09 11.03
N GLU A 27 8.81 -7.06 11.69
CA GLU A 27 8.31 -6.57 12.98
C GLU A 27 6.91 -5.98 12.81
N ARG A 28 6.70 -5.17 11.77
CA ARG A 28 5.37 -4.63 11.43
C ARG A 28 4.36 -5.71 11.10
N ALA A 29 4.78 -6.72 10.34
CA ALA A 29 3.95 -7.88 10.05
C ALA A 29 3.59 -8.64 11.32
N LYS A 30 4.56 -8.88 12.22
CA LYS A 30 4.32 -9.56 13.49
C LYS A 30 3.34 -8.78 14.39
N ASP A 31 3.55 -7.47 14.54
CA ASP A 31 2.69 -6.62 15.36
C ASP A 31 1.26 -6.57 14.82
N TYR A 32 1.09 -6.43 13.50
CA TYR A 32 -0.24 -6.39 12.87
C TYR A 32 -0.97 -7.74 12.93
N MET A 33 -0.21 -8.84 12.89
CA MET A 33 -0.75 -10.20 12.87
C MET A 33 -0.90 -10.83 14.26
N GLN A 34 -0.59 -10.11 15.35
CA GLN A 34 -0.56 -10.67 16.71
C GLN A 34 -1.90 -11.30 17.13
N ASP A 35 -3.02 -10.76 16.65
CA ASP A 35 -4.38 -11.20 16.97
C ASP A 35 -5.00 -12.08 15.87
N LYS A 36 -4.22 -12.42 14.84
CA LYS A 36 -4.64 -13.22 13.68
C LYS A 36 -4.07 -14.65 13.75
N PRO A 37 -4.67 -15.63 13.04
CA PRO A 37 -4.13 -16.99 13.00
C PRO A 37 -2.67 -17.03 12.57
N TYR A 38 -1.83 -17.75 13.31
CA TYR A 38 -0.40 -17.87 13.01
C TYR A 38 -0.12 -18.42 11.59
N SER A 39 -1.00 -19.27 11.06
CA SER A 39 -0.91 -19.77 9.68
C SER A 39 -0.92 -18.63 8.65
N GLU A 40 -1.70 -17.57 8.88
CA GLU A 40 -1.72 -16.41 7.99
C GLU A 40 -0.42 -15.62 8.07
N PHE A 41 0.18 -15.49 9.26
CA PHE A 41 1.49 -14.87 9.42
C PHE A 41 2.57 -15.65 8.67
N VAL A 42 2.56 -16.99 8.77
CA VAL A 42 3.49 -17.85 8.02
C VAL A 42 3.30 -17.68 6.52
N GLU A 43 2.07 -17.69 6.01
CA GLU A 43 1.81 -17.49 4.57
C GLU A 43 2.30 -16.12 4.09
N LEU A 44 2.04 -15.07 4.87
CA LEU A 44 2.48 -13.71 4.59
C LEU A 44 4.01 -13.62 4.51
N THR A 45 4.72 -14.27 5.44
CA THR A 45 6.18 -14.20 5.61
C THR A 45 6.98 -15.33 4.97
N ASN A 46 6.33 -16.26 4.25
CA ASN A 46 7.01 -17.39 3.59
C ASN A 46 7.78 -16.95 2.31
N THR A 47 8.79 -16.10 2.49
CA THR A 47 9.72 -15.60 1.48
C THR A 47 10.81 -14.76 2.17
N SER A 48 12.00 -14.68 1.58
CA SER A 48 13.03 -13.71 2.01
C SER A 48 12.86 -12.33 1.38
N ASN A 49 11.88 -12.16 0.48
CA ASN A 49 11.62 -10.90 -0.20
C ASN A 49 10.81 -9.95 0.69
N MET A 50 11.49 -9.08 1.43
CA MET A 50 10.85 -8.09 2.32
C MET A 50 9.88 -7.16 1.60
N THR A 51 10.12 -6.83 0.33
CA THR A 51 9.21 -5.99 -0.47
C THR A 51 7.91 -6.73 -0.76
N LEU A 52 7.98 -8.04 -1.03
CA LEU A 52 6.80 -8.88 -1.18
C LEU A 52 6.04 -9.05 0.14
N ILE A 53 6.76 -9.23 1.26
CA ILE A 53 6.14 -9.29 2.60
C ILE A 53 5.39 -7.98 2.87
N GLN A 54 6.01 -6.83 2.61
CA GLN A 54 5.39 -5.52 2.78
C GLN A 54 4.10 -5.42 1.98
N SER A 55 4.16 -5.75 0.69
CA SER A 55 2.95 -5.66 -0.12
C SER A 55 1.85 -6.61 0.35
N ARG A 56 2.19 -7.83 0.79
CA ARG A 56 1.24 -8.80 1.35
C ARG A 56 0.57 -8.25 2.61
N LEU A 57 1.36 -7.63 3.49
CA LEU A 57 0.87 -6.95 4.68
C LEU A 57 -0.08 -5.80 4.32
N ASP A 58 0.31 -4.93 3.38
CA ASP A 58 -0.55 -3.84 2.90
C ASP A 58 -1.87 -4.38 2.36
N SER A 59 -1.82 -5.38 1.47
CA SER A 59 -3.02 -5.99 0.89
C SER A 59 -3.95 -6.60 1.93
N LEU A 60 -3.41 -7.28 2.95
CA LEU A 60 -4.20 -7.81 4.04
C LEU A 60 -4.84 -6.69 4.86
N ALA A 61 -4.07 -5.66 5.20
CA ALA A 61 -4.52 -4.55 6.00
C ALA A 61 -5.64 -3.73 5.34
N TYR A 62 -5.51 -3.44 4.04
CA TYR A 62 -6.59 -2.81 3.28
C TYR A 62 -7.77 -3.74 3.06
N ARG A 63 -7.56 -5.07 3.04
CA ARG A 63 -8.66 -6.03 2.94
C ARG A 63 -9.50 -6.04 4.21
N ASP A 64 -8.88 -5.91 5.38
CA ASP A 64 -9.61 -5.77 6.65
C ASP A 64 -10.52 -4.53 6.63
N ILE A 65 -10.02 -3.41 6.10
CA ILE A 65 -10.84 -2.19 5.88
C ILE A 65 -11.97 -2.47 4.88
N PHE A 66 -11.64 -3.03 3.70
CA PHE A 66 -12.59 -3.28 2.63
C PHE A 66 -13.73 -4.21 3.06
N ASN A 67 -13.43 -5.23 3.86
CA ASN A 67 -14.39 -6.19 4.39
C ASN A 67 -15.42 -5.52 5.33
N GLY A 68 -15.08 -4.38 5.94
CA GLY A 68 -16.01 -3.56 6.72
C GLY A 68 -16.96 -2.70 5.88
N THR A 69 -16.84 -2.71 4.54
CA THR A 69 -17.63 -1.86 3.65
C THR A 69 -18.80 -2.61 3.02
N LYS A 70 -19.78 -1.86 2.49
CA LYS A 70 -20.90 -2.41 1.73
C LYS A 70 -20.49 -3.18 0.46
N LEU A 71 -19.26 -3.02 -0.02
CA LEU A 71 -18.77 -3.65 -1.25
C LEU A 71 -18.11 -5.01 -1.00
N ALA A 72 -17.95 -5.44 0.26
CA ALA A 72 -17.34 -6.73 0.60
C ALA A 72 -18.11 -7.94 0.02
N ASN A 73 -19.44 -7.77 -0.18
CA ASN A 73 -20.31 -8.80 -0.74
C ASN A 73 -20.52 -8.66 -2.26
N ASP A 74 -19.95 -7.61 -2.88
CA ASP A 74 -20.02 -7.42 -4.32
C ASP A 74 -18.85 -8.15 -5.00
N SER A 75 -19.14 -9.27 -5.64
CA SER A 75 -18.12 -10.15 -6.21
C SER A 75 -17.23 -9.45 -7.26
N ALA A 76 -17.78 -8.49 -8.00
CA ALA A 76 -17.01 -7.70 -8.96
C ALA A 76 -16.01 -6.78 -8.24
N SER A 77 -16.43 -6.08 -7.19
CA SER A 77 -15.56 -5.23 -6.37
C SER A 77 -14.51 -6.05 -5.62
N VAL A 78 -14.86 -7.22 -5.10
CA VAL A 78 -13.89 -8.16 -4.51
C VAL A 78 -12.84 -8.60 -5.52
N ALA A 79 -13.27 -8.96 -6.73
CA ALA A 79 -12.35 -9.39 -7.80
C ALA A 79 -11.43 -8.26 -8.27
N GLU A 80 -11.92 -7.02 -8.31
CA GLU A 80 -11.12 -5.84 -8.63
C GLU A 80 -10.13 -5.51 -7.51
N PHE A 81 -10.58 -5.52 -6.25
CA PHE A 81 -9.73 -5.30 -5.07
C PHE A 81 -8.55 -6.27 -5.03
N ASN A 82 -8.80 -7.56 -5.25
CA ASN A 82 -7.77 -8.60 -5.21
C ASN A 82 -6.71 -8.46 -6.32
N LYS A 83 -6.98 -7.70 -7.39
CA LYS A 83 -6.03 -7.46 -8.48
C LYS A 83 -5.07 -6.31 -8.21
N ILE A 84 -5.40 -5.39 -7.29
CA ILE A 84 -4.63 -4.17 -7.03
C ILE A 84 -3.17 -4.50 -6.64
N ALA A 85 -3.01 -5.38 -5.66
CA ALA A 85 -1.69 -5.79 -5.23
C ALA A 85 -0.88 -6.45 -6.37
N ALA A 86 -1.52 -7.30 -7.17
CA ALA A 86 -0.86 -7.96 -8.29
C ALA A 86 -0.42 -6.97 -9.38
N SER A 87 -1.15 -5.87 -9.61
CA SER A 87 -0.78 -4.84 -10.58
C SER A 87 0.35 -3.92 -10.11
N LEU A 88 0.69 -3.92 -8.81
CA LEU A 88 1.83 -3.19 -8.25
C LEU A 88 3.04 -4.07 -7.97
N ARG A 89 2.83 -5.37 -7.68
CA ARG A 89 3.89 -6.37 -7.46
C ARG A 89 4.50 -6.94 -8.75
N GLY A 90 4.65 -6.11 -9.79
CA GLY A 90 5.10 -6.54 -11.13
C GLY A 90 6.56 -7.00 -11.24
N TYR A 91 7.21 -7.35 -10.14
CA TYR A 91 8.60 -7.81 -10.08
C TYR A 91 8.68 -9.32 -9.82
N ASN A 92 9.61 -9.99 -10.51
CA ASN A 92 9.99 -11.36 -10.20
C ASN A 92 10.63 -11.40 -8.79
N ASN A 93 10.41 -12.47 -8.02
CA ASN A 93 11.06 -12.67 -6.72
C ASN A 93 12.60 -12.68 -6.79
N GLU A 94 13.15 -12.96 -7.97
CA GLU A 94 14.58 -12.93 -8.27
C GLU A 94 15.12 -11.52 -8.51
N TYR A 95 14.25 -10.51 -8.69
CA TYR A 95 14.70 -9.14 -8.92
C TYR A 95 15.45 -8.60 -7.71
N ASP A 96 16.50 -7.85 -7.97
CA ASP A 96 17.15 -7.04 -6.94
C ASP A 96 16.28 -5.83 -6.53
N CYS A 97 16.69 -5.11 -5.50
CA CYS A 97 15.91 -3.97 -4.98
C CYS A 97 15.72 -2.86 -6.02
N SER A 98 16.72 -2.61 -6.87
CA SER A 98 16.66 -1.56 -7.90
C SER A 98 15.65 -1.93 -8.99
N GLN A 99 15.64 -3.19 -9.43
CA GLN A 99 14.68 -3.69 -10.41
C GLN A 99 13.25 -3.66 -9.85
N ARG A 100 13.06 -3.96 -8.56
CA ARG A 100 11.76 -3.85 -7.89
C ARG A 100 11.25 -2.41 -7.88
N ILE A 101 12.12 -1.44 -7.54
CA ILE A 101 11.77 -0.01 -7.57
C ILE A 101 11.25 0.40 -8.95
N VAL A 102 11.97 0.05 -10.01
CA VAL A 102 11.55 0.35 -11.40
C VAL A 102 10.22 -0.29 -11.75
N ALA A 103 10.00 -1.55 -11.34
CA ALA A 103 8.75 -2.26 -11.59
C ALA A 103 7.55 -1.60 -10.86
N ILE A 104 7.72 -1.20 -9.60
CA ILE A 104 6.69 -0.52 -8.82
C ILE A 104 6.36 0.85 -9.44
N GLU A 105 7.39 1.63 -9.80
CA GLU A 105 7.19 2.92 -10.47
C GLU A 105 6.43 2.78 -11.80
N LYS A 106 6.73 1.73 -12.57
CA LYS A 106 6.00 1.41 -13.80
C LYS A 106 4.55 1.06 -13.47
N GLY A 107 4.30 0.22 -12.48
CA GLY A 107 2.95 -0.18 -12.05
C GLY A 107 2.09 1.04 -11.64
N LEU A 108 2.68 2.00 -10.93
CA LEU A 108 2.00 3.25 -10.57
C LEU A 108 1.60 4.07 -11.81
N LYS A 109 2.52 4.20 -12.78
CA LYS A 109 2.27 4.92 -14.05
C LYS A 109 1.22 4.23 -14.91
N ASP A 110 1.27 2.90 -15.01
CA ASP A 110 0.29 2.10 -15.76
C ASP A 110 -1.11 2.22 -15.13
N GLN A 111 -1.18 2.41 -13.81
CA GLN A 111 -2.41 2.72 -13.10
C GLN A 111 -2.81 4.20 -13.18
N GLY A 112 -2.08 5.06 -13.90
CA GLY A 112 -2.47 6.45 -14.12
C GLY A 112 -2.33 7.34 -12.89
N ILE A 113 -1.32 7.12 -12.06
CA ILE A 113 -0.95 8.08 -11.02
C ILE A 113 -0.66 9.47 -11.62
N LEU A 114 -1.12 10.53 -10.95
CA LEU A 114 -0.79 11.90 -11.36
C LEU A 114 0.66 12.20 -11.02
N THR A 115 1.33 13.02 -11.85
CA THR A 115 2.73 13.42 -11.63
C THR A 115 2.98 13.95 -10.22
N LYS A 116 2.06 14.76 -9.68
CA LYS A 116 2.18 15.31 -8.33
C LYS A 116 2.16 14.23 -7.24
N ASP A 117 1.27 13.24 -7.39
CA ASP A 117 1.09 12.18 -6.38
C ASP A 117 2.26 11.19 -6.49
N PHE A 118 2.74 10.94 -7.71
CA PHE A 118 3.93 10.14 -7.97
C PHE A 118 5.17 10.75 -7.32
N SER A 119 5.39 12.07 -7.45
CA SER A 119 6.49 12.75 -6.78
C SER A 119 6.42 12.59 -5.26
N ILE A 120 5.24 12.75 -4.65
CA ILE A 120 5.06 12.56 -3.20
C ILE A 120 5.43 11.13 -2.78
N VAL A 121 4.92 10.11 -3.49
CA VAL A 121 5.25 8.70 -3.22
C VAL A 121 6.76 8.46 -3.31
N LYS A 122 7.42 9.04 -4.31
CA LYS A 122 8.88 8.93 -4.47
C LYS A 122 9.63 9.59 -3.32
N ASP A 123 9.29 10.82 -2.96
CA ASP A 123 9.96 11.57 -1.89
C ASP A 123 9.84 10.84 -0.54
N LEU A 124 8.65 10.31 -0.24
CA LEU A 124 8.39 9.52 0.97
C LEU A 124 9.18 8.21 1.01
N SER A 125 9.46 7.62 -0.15
CA SER A 125 10.24 6.38 -0.25
C SER A 125 11.76 6.58 -0.20
N ALA A 126 12.26 7.70 -0.74
CA ALA A 126 13.69 7.93 -0.97
C ALA A 126 14.44 8.57 0.21
N THR A 127 13.72 9.06 1.22
CA THR A 127 14.32 9.83 2.32
C THR A 127 15.28 8.97 3.16
N PHE A 128 16.59 9.20 2.98
CA PHE A 128 17.72 8.60 3.72
C PHE A 128 17.68 7.07 3.87
N ALA A 129 17.14 6.39 2.87
CA ALA A 129 16.90 4.95 2.92
C ALA A 129 17.95 4.18 2.09
N GLU A 130 18.48 3.09 2.65
CA GLU A 130 19.16 2.06 1.86
C GLU A 130 18.20 1.48 0.81
N THR A 131 18.72 0.97 -0.31
CA THR A 131 17.91 0.54 -1.46
C THR A 131 16.79 -0.45 -1.10
N LEU A 132 17.04 -1.36 -0.15
CA LEU A 132 16.01 -2.29 0.35
C LEU A 132 14.90 -1.55 1.12
N VAL A 133 15.28 -0.65 2.02
CA VAL A 133 14.33 0.18 2.79
C VAL A 133 13.52 1.07 1.84
N GLN A 134 14.16 1.64 0.82
CA GLN A 134 13.51 2.42 -0.23
C GLN A 134 12.49 1.56 -0.99
N ALA A 135 12.87 0.35 -1.42
CA ALA A 135 11.96 -0.54 -2.14
C ALA A 135 10.73 -0.89 -1.29
N ASN A 136 10.92 -1.20 0.00
CA ASN A 136 9.82 -1.53 0.91
C ASN A 136 8.91 -0.33 1.15
N LYS A 137 9.47 0.87 1.39
CA LYS A 137 8.67 2.09 1.54
C LYS A 137 7.92 2.45 0.26
N LEU A 138 8.58 2.34 -0.89
CA LEU A 138 7.94 2.60 -2.19
C LEU A 138 6.77 1.66 -2.42
N GLN A 139 6.94 0.36 -2.12
CA GLN A 139 5.85 -0.60 -2.20
C GLN A 139 4.68 -0.22 -1.30
N HIS A 140 4.95 0.12 -0.03
CA HIS A 140 3.92 0.53 0.92
C HIS A 140 3.11 1.74 0.44
N TYR A 141 3.78 2.80 0.01
CA TYR A 141 3.10 4.01 -0.47
C TYR A 141 2.41 3.79 -1.83
N ALA A 142 2.93 2.87 -2.66
CA ALA A 142 2.28 2.51 -3.91
C ALA A 142 0.95 1.77 -3.65
N ASP A 143 0.95 0.80 -2.73
CA ASP A 143 -0.24 0.05 -2.35
C ASP A 143 -1.27 0.95 -1.65
N ASP A 144 -0.85 1.80 -0.69
CA ASP A 144 -1.73 2.80 -0.05
C ASP A 144 -2.43 3.67 -1.10
N TRP A 145 -1.66 4.22 -2.05
CA TRP A 145 -2.22 5.05 -3.11
C TRP A 145 -3.26 4.29 -3.96
N ALA A 146 -2.96 3.05 -4.38
CA ALA A 146 -3.84 2.30 -5.25
C ALA A 146 -5.13 1.83 -4.55
N TYR A 147 -5.05 1.42 -3.27
CA TYR A 147 -6.24 1.07 -2.50
C TYR A 147 -7.13 2.29 -2.23
N ARG A 148 -6.55 3.44 -1.87
CA ARG A 148 -7.32 4.69 -1.72
C ARG A 148 -7.94 5.15 -3.03
N LYS A 149 -7.23 5.00 -4.15
CA LYS A 149 -7.78 5.26 -5.49
C LYS A 149 -8.98 4.37 -5.76
N PHE A 150 -8.90 3.07 -5.47
CA PHE A 150 -10.01 2.13 -5.63
C PHE A 150 -11.23 2.55 -4.80
N PHE A 151 -11.07 2.82 -3.50
CA PHE A 151 -12.17 3.29 -2.65
C PHE A 151 -12.81 4.58 -3.15
N THR A 152 -12.00 5.50 -3.68
CA THR A 152 -12.46 6.75 -4.28
C THR A 152 -13.26 6.49 -5.57
N GLN A 153 -12.74 5.66 -6.47
CA GLN A 153 -13.40 5.30 -7.73
C GLN A 153 -14.73 4.57 -7.53
N LYS A 154 -14.81 3.77 -6.46
CA LYS A 154 -16.05 3.09 -6.04
C LYS A 154 -17.03 4.00 -5.27
N GLY A 155 -16.66 5.25 -5.01
CA GLY A 155 -17.51 6.22 -4.31
C GLY A 155 -17.77 5.84 -2.85
N ILE A 156 -16.83 5.14 -2.19
CA ILE A 156 -16.94 4.73 -0.79
C ILE A 156 -15.93 5.41 0.13
N MET A 157 -15.04 6.25 -0.40
CA MET A 157 -14.09 7.02 0.40
C MET A 157 -14.81 8.11 1.21
N THR A 158 -15.14 7.80 2.47
CA THR A 158 -15.64 8.75 3.48
C THR A 158 -14.49 9.26 4.35
N ASP A 159 -14.73 10.31 5.13
CA ASP A 159 -13.74 10.81 6.10
C ASP A 159 -13.33 9.72 7.11
N GLU A 160 -14.29 8.91 7.56
CA GLU A 160 -14.04 7.79 8.46
C GLU A 160 -13.18 6.71 7.78
N LEU A 161 -13.49 6.34 6.53
CA LEU A 161 -12.69 5.36 5.80
C LEU A 161 -11.27 5.89 5.52
N SER A 162 -11.13 7.18 5.22
CA SER A 162 -9.84 7.85 5.04
C SER A 162 -9.02 7.79 6.33
N LYS A 163 -9.65 8.04 7.49
CA LYS A 163 -9.00 7.93 8.80
C LYS A 163 -8.56 6.50 9.09
N GLN A 164 -9.38 5.49 8.78
CA GLN A 164 -8.99 4.09 8.89
C GLN A 164 -7.78 3.75 8.00
N CYS A 165 -7.74 4.27 6.78
CA CYS A 165 -6.58 4.12 5.89
C CYS A 165 -5.33 4.77 6.51
N ASP A 166 -5.44 5.97 7.08
CA ASP A 166 -4.31 6.66 7.72
C ASP A 166 -3.80 5.89 8.95
N GLU A 167 -4.71 5.37 9.77
CA GLU A 167 -4.36 4.60 10.96
C GLU A 167 -3.70 3.26 10.60
N VAL A 168 -4.24 2.54 9.61
CA VAL A 168 -3.67 1.26 9.20
C VAL A 168 -2.32 1.45 8.51
N SER A 169 -2.21 2.45 7.62
CA SER A 169 -0.96 2.77 6.92
C SER A 169 0.16 3.08 7.91
N LYS A 170 -0.12 3.88 8.95
CA LYS A 170 0.86 4.17 10.01
C LYS A 170 1.31 2.93 10.77
N LYS A 171 0.42 1.96 11.02
CA LYS A 171 0.72 0.73 11.75
C LYS A 171 1.62 -0.23 10.97
N ILE A 172 1.47 -0.27 9.65
CA ILE A 172 2.15 -1.25 8.79
C ILE A 172 3.34 -0.66 8.00
N ARG A 173 3.63 0.62 8.21
CA ARG A 173 4.71 1.33 7.52
C ARG A 173 6.10 0.83 7.99
N PRO A 174 7.02 0.50 7.06
CA PRO A 174 8.40 0.12 7.36
C PRO A 174 9.30 1.32 7.73
#